data_AF-A0A6M6BH47-F1
#
_entry.id   AF-A0A6M6BH47-F1
#
_cell.length_a   1.000
_cell.length_b   1.000
_cell.length_c   1.000
_cell.angle_alpha   90.00
_cell.angle_beta   90.00
_cell.angle_gamma   90.00
#
_symmetry.space_group_name_H-M   'P 1'
#
loop_
_entity.id
_entity.type
_entity.pdbx_description
1 polymer ?
#
loop_
_entity_poly.entity_id
_entity_poly.type
_entity_poly.pdbx_seq_one_letter_code
_entity_poly.pdbx_strand_id
1 'polypeptide(L)'
;MVDLLAICKDCKIDFSKTVVICNDPGGTANYLHIRPKEFTRYAKEDFLCRDNRALINAISNAKRAIDCQIDTAFNHFGISFDTIPSAAHDYCNHFNFSNKDLPLKLRLIQSMSFTPSGLLSNIRNLRNKLEHYYEIPSEREVQDAIELAELFVLSMEHKISYIERGLIISSSDFHQLTGNEKDISLRSIDYYTGKTYSNRVHISFDEAKKIFTIKAYKNNRKHKEVSFDSSNKLHYCFINLINNLSDDIDTLNGIKTLLKIINHPIPESSIRVNSYLS
;
A
#
# COMPACT_ATOMS: atom_id res chain seq x y z
N MET A 1 15.60 9.17 -14.71
CA MET A 1 15.51 8.38 -13.46
C MET A 1 15.31 9.35 -12.30
N VAL A 2 14.34 9.12 -11.42
CA VAL A 2 14.08 10.01 -10.28
C VAL A 2 15.15 9.78 -9.21
N ASP A 3 15.96 10.80 -8.93
CA ASP A 3 16.99 10.72 -7.89
C ASP A 3 16.47 11.26 -6.56
N LEU A 4 15.73 10.41 -5.84
CA LEU A 4 15.21 10.75 -4.51
C LEU A 4 16.33 10.94 -3.49
N LEU A 5 17.46 10.25 -3.63
CA LEU A 5 18.60 10.42 -2.74
C LEU A 5 19.17 11.84 -2.85
N ALA A 6 19.39 12.34 -4.07
CA ALA A 6 19.80 13.71 -4.29
C ALA A 6 18.77 14.69 -3.70
N ILE A 7 17.47 14.46 -3.92
CA ILE A 7 16.40 15.28 -3.34
C ILE A 7 16.50 15.32 -1.80
N CYS A 8 16.63 14.17 -1.14
CA CYS A 8 16.72 14.09 0.32
C CYS A 8 18.01 14.74 0.86
N LYS A 9 19.14 14.56 0.17
CA LYS A 9 20.43 15.20 0.50
C LYS A 9 20.37 16.72 0.36
N ASP A 10 19.78 17.21 -0.73
CA ASP A 10 19.61 18.64 -1.00
C ASP A 10 18.75 19.33 0.07
N CYS A 11 17.72 18.62 0.51
CA CYS A 11 16.83 19.01 1.61
C CYS A 11 17.43 18.77 3.01
N LYS A 12 18.61 18.14 3.14
CA LYS A 12 19.23 17.82 4.43
C LYS A 12 18.31 17.03 5.38
N ILE A 13 17.52 16.10 4.84
CA ILE A 13 16.63 15.27 5.65
C ILE A 13 17.47 14.36 6.54
N ASP A 14 17.37 14.55 7.86
CA ASP A 14 17.99 13.71 8.87
C ASP A 14 17.10 12.50 9.20
N PHE A 15 17.42 11.36 8.58
CA PHE A 15 16.70 10.10 8.78
C PHE A 15 16.91 9.46 10.17
N SER A 16 17.83 9.99 11.00
CA SER A 16 17.95 9.58 12.41
C SER A 16 16.83 10.15 13.29
N LYS A 17 16.00 11.04 12.72
CA LYS A 17 14.93 11.78 13.39
C LYS A 17 13.73 11.97 12.47
N THR A 18 13.31 10.92 11.77
CA THR A 18 12.28 11.00 10.72
C THR A 18 10.88 11.19 11.33
N VAL A 19 10.10 12.12 10.77
CA VAL A 19 8.67 12.29 11.04
C VAL A 19 7.85 12.00 9.79
N VAL A 20 6.74 11.29 9.97
CA VAL A 20 5.82 10.83 8.91
C VAL A 20 4.38 11.25 9.26
N ILE A 21 3.73 12.03 8.37
CA ILE A 21 2.36 12.57 8.56
C ILE A 21 1.47 12.24 7.35
N CYS A 22 0.17 12.06 7.61
CA CYS A 22 -0.90 11.71 6.67
C CYS A 22 -1.92 12.87 6.53
N ASN A 23 -2.47 13.11 5.33
CA ASN A 23 -3.54 14.12 5.06
C ASN A 23 -4.84 13.47 4.53
N ASP A 24 -5.99 14.01 4.92
CA ASP A 24 -7.40 13.56 4.78
C ASP A 24 -7.83 12.66 3.59
N PRO A 25 -8.91 11.85 3.76
CA PRO A 25 -9.39 10.87 2.78
C PRO A 25 -10.36 11.48 1.74
N GLY A 26 -10.24 11.04 0.48
CA GLY A 26 -11.31 11.07 -0.51
C GLY A 26 -11.70 9.68 -0.99
N GLY A 27 -12.70 9.62 -1.86
CA GLY A 27 -13.40 8.40 -2.24
C GLY A 27 -12.84 7.75 -3.51
N THR A 28 -12.77 6.41 -3.51
CA THR A 28 -12.25 5.61 -4.62
C THR A 28 -13.24 5.50 -5.79
N ALA A 29 -12.75 5.74 -7.01
CA ALA A 29 -13.49 5.45 -8.24
C ALA A 29 -13.33 3.97 -8.66
N ASN A 30 -14.43 3.33 -9.10
CA ASN A 30 -14.46 1.92 -9.51
C ASN A 30 -14.50 1.78 -11.04
N TYR A 31 -13.65 0.91 -11.59
CA TYR A 31 -13.44 0.78 -13.05
C TYR A 31 -13.76 -0.60 -13.64
N LEU A 32 -14.12 -1.60 -12.81
CA LEU A 32 -14.46 -2.96 -13.26
C LEU A 32 -15.98 -3.15 -13.41
N HIS A 33 -16.38 -3.96 -14.39
CA HIS A 33 -17.80 -4.25 -14.67
C HIS A 33 -18.45 -5.13 -13.59
N ILE A 34 -17.71 -6.11 -13.06
CA ILE A 34 -18.12 -6.94 -11.92
C ILE A 34 -17.16 -6.69 -10.77
N ARG A 35 -17.70 -6.40 -9.58
CA ARG A 35 -16.95 -6.04 -8.38
C ARG A 35 -16.53 -7.28 -7.58
N PRO A 36 -15.45 -7.20 -6.80
CA PRO A 36 -15.04 -8.28 -5.88
C PRO A 36 -16.17 -8.75 -4.94
N LYS A 37 -16.95 -7.81 -4.39
CA LYS A 37 -18.13 -8.09 -3.55
C LYS A 37 -19.26 -8.81 -4.27
N GLU A 38 -19.38 -8.67 -5.60
CA GLU A 38 -20.37 -9.42 -6.36
C GLU A 38 -19.96 -10.88 -6.49
N PHE A 39 -18.67 -11.16 -6.66
CA PHE A 39 -18.16 -12.53 -6.63
C PHE A 39 -18.33 -13.19 -5.26
N THR A 40 -18.13 -12.47 -4.15
CA THR A 40 -18.43 -13.05 -2.82
C THR A 40 -19.93 -13.29 -2.63
N ARG A 41 -20.80 -12.40 -3.15
CA ARG A 41 -22.25 -12.63 -3.17
C ARG A 41 -22.62 -13.87 -3.99
N TYR A 42 -22.10 -14.01 -5.22
CA TYR A 42 -22.34 -15.20 -6.05
C TYR A 42 -21.88 -16.48 -5.34
N ALA A 43 -20.73 -16.43 -4.67
CA ALA A 43 -20.24 -17.57 -3.90
C ALA A 43 -21.21 -18.00 -2.78
N LYS A 44 -21.80 -17.03 -2.08
CA LYS A 44 -22.82 -17.28 -1.05
C LYS A 44 -24.11 -17.83 -1.65
N GLU A 45 -24.57 -17.26 -2.76
CA GLU A 45 -25.78 -17.73 -3.47
C GLU A 45 -25.63 -19.18 -3.94
N ASP A 46 -24.48 -19.52 -4.53
CA ASP A 46 -24.15 -20.89 -4.91
C ASP A 46 -24.10 -21.82 -3.68
N PHE A 47 -23.46 -21.38 -2.58
CA PHE A 47 -23.37 -22.20 -1.37
C PHE A 47 -24.75 -22.55 -0.76
N LEU A 48 -25.76 -21.69 -0.94
CA LEU A 48 -27.13 -21.96 -0.48
C LEU A 48 -27.82 -23.11 -1.25
N CYS A 49 -27.42 -23.39 -2.49
CA CYS A 49 -28.02 -24.47 -3.28
C CYS A 49 -27.59 -25.87 -2.84
N ARG A 50 -26.47 -26.00 -2.11
CA ARG A 50 -25.95 -27.23 -1.47
C ARG A 50 -25.82 -28.47 -2.37
N ASP A 51 -25.78 -28.30 -3.69
CA ASP A 51 -25.45 -29.36 -4.64
C ASP A 51 -23.97 -29.28 -5.03
N ASN A 52 -23.42 -30.38 -5.55
CA ASN A 52 -22.00 -30.48 -5.90
C ASN A 52 -21.55 -29.40 -6.89
N ARG A 53 -22.38 -29.06 -7.88
CA ARG A 53 -22.08 -28.00 -8.85
C ARG A 53 -22.01 -26.65 -8.14
N ALA A 54 -22.93 -26.42 -7.21
CA ALA A 54 -22.98 -25.19 -6.44
C ALA A 54 -21.77 -25.05 -5.50
N LEU A 55 -21.33 -26.13 -4.83
CA LEU A 55 -20.10 -26.11 -4.02
C LEU A 55 -18.85 -25.77 -4.86
N ILE A 56 -18.74 -26.34 -6.07
CA ILE A 56 -17.65 -26.03 -7.02
C ILE A 56 -17.71 -24.57 -7.48
N ASN A 57 -18.90 -24.08 -7.82
CA ASN A 57 -19.12 -22.70 -8.25
C ASN A 57 -18.79 -21.70 -7.13
N ALA A 58 -19.20 -22.01 -5.90
CA ALA A 58 -18.95 -21.18 -4.73
C ALA A 58 -17.45 -20.95 -4.51
N ILE A 59 -16.62 -22.01 -4.54
CA ILE A 59 -15.16 -21.85 -4.44
C ILE A 59 -14.60 -21.07 -5.63
N SER A 60 -15.09 -21.34 -6.83
CA SER A 60 -14.65 -20.62 -8.04
C SER A 60 -14.93 -19.12 -7.94
N ASN A 61 -16.09 -18.74 -7.40
CA ASN A 61 -16.47 -17.36 -7.15
C ASN A 61 -15.67 -16.73 -6.00
N ALA A 62 -15.39 -17.45 -4.92
CA ALA A 62 -14.51 -16.98 -3.85
C ALA A 62 -13.10 -16.64 -4.39
N LYS A 63 -12.52 -17.47 -5.27
CA LYS A 63 -11.25 -17.17 -5.95
C LYS A 63 -11.33 -15.92 -6.82
N ARG A 64 -12.38 -15.82 -7.66
CA ARG A 64 -12.58 -14.65 -8.53
C ARG A 64 -12.73 -13.37 -7.73
N ALA A 65 -13.32 -13.42 -6.53
CA ALA A 65 -13.37 -12.26 -5.65
C ALA A 65 -11.97 -11.78 -5.26
N ILE A 66 -11.09 -12.70 -4.88
CA ILE A 66 -9.69 -12.40 -4.52
C ILE A 66 -8.92 -11.86 -5.72
N ASP A 67 -8.95 -12.56 -6.86
CA ASP A 67 -8.23 -12.14 -8.07
C ASP A 67 -8.74 -10.77 -8.58
N CYS A 68 -10.06 -10.57 -8.58
CA CYS A 68 -10.68 -9.28 -8.95
C CYS A 68 -10.28 -8.16 -7.99
N GLN A 69 -10.15 -8.44 -6.68
CA GLN A 69 -9.70 -7.44 -5.70
C GLN A 69 -8.24 -7.04 -5.91
N ILE A 70 -7.38 -7.99 -6.26
CA ILE A 70 -5.98 -7.71 -6.60
C ILE A 70 -5.90 -6.81 -7.83
N ASP A 71 -6.67 -7.14 -8.88
CA ASP A 71 -6.70 -6.35 -10.11
C ASP A 71 -7.33 -4.97 -9.88
N THR A 72 -8.34 -4.87 -9.01
CA THR A 72 -8.91 -3.59 -8.55
C THR A 72 -7.83 -2.72 -7.90
N ALA A 73 -7.04 -3.28 -7.00
CA ALA A 73 -5.94 -2.56 -6.36
C ALA A 73 -4.92 -2.10 -7.40
N PHE A 74 -4.45 -3.01 -8.25
CA PHE A 74 -3.45 -2.69 -9.28
C PHE A 74 -3.91 -1.56 -10.19
N ASN A 75 -5.15 -1.64 -10.69
CA ASN A 75 -5.72 -0.59 -11.51
C ASN A 75 -5.85 0.74 -10.74
N HIS A 76 -6.24 0.71 -9.46
CA HIS A 76 -6.30 1.91 -8.63
C HIS A 76 -4.94 2.62 -8.53
N PHE A 77 -3.83 1.87 -8.53
CA PHE A 77 -2.46 2.39 -8.49
C PHE A 77 -1.82 2.62 -9.87
N GLY A 78 -2.50 2.36 -10.98
CA GLY A 78 -1.90 2.44 -12.32
C GLY A 78 -0.84 1.37 -12.57
N ILE A 79 -0.97 0.23 -11.90
CA ILE A 79 -0.19 -0.97 -12.15
C ILE A 79 -0.99 -1.79 -13.16
N SER A 80 -0.42 -2.09 -14.33
CA SER A 80 -1.08 -2.99 -15.29
C SER A 80 -1.15 -4.40 -14.69
N PHE A 81 -2.37 -4.95 -14.61
CA PHE A 81 -2.58 -6.32 -14.13
C PHE A 81 -2.33 -7.39 -15.21
N ASP A 82 -2.29 -6.99 -16.49
CA ASP A 82 -1.96 -7.88 -17.61
C ASP A 82 -0.45 -7.98 -17.82
N THR A 83 0.27 -6.87 -17.68
CA THR A 83 1.72 -6.78 -17.88
C THR A 83 2.37 -6.06 -16.71
N ILE A 84 2.81 -6.84 -15.73
CA ILE A 84 3.43 -6.30 -14.51
C ILE A 84 4.77 -5.63 -14.86
N PRO A 85 4.99 -4.35 -14.50
CA PRO A 85 6.24 -3.65 -14.81
C PRO A 85 7.47 -4.31 -14.20
N SER A 86 8.62 -4.26 -14.88
CA SER A 86 9.90 -4.79 -14.37
C SER A 86 10.29 -4.19 -13.02
N ALA A 87 9.94 -2.92 -12.77
CA ALA A 87 10.15 -2.28 -11.48
C ALA A 87 9.43 -2.97 -10.32
N ALA A 88 8.29 -3.63 -10.56
CA ALA A 88 7.61 -4.44 -9.55
C ALA A 88 8.43 -5.67 -9.18
N HIS A 89 9.02 -6.34 -10.17
CA HIS A 89 9.89 -7.50 -9.93
C HIS A 89 11.11 -7.10 -9.08
N ASP A 90 11.76 -6.01 -9.48
CA ASP A 90 12.90 -5.45 -8.75
C ASP A 90 12.51 -5.05 -7.32
N TYR A 91 11.35 -4.43 -7.15
CA TYR A 91 10.84 -4.04 -5.83
C TYR A 91 10.64 -5.27 -4.93
N CYS A 92 10.02 -6.33 -5.45
CA CYS A 92 9.83 -7.57 -4.71
C CYS A 92 11.16 -8.22 -4.27
N ASN A 93 12.28 -7.98 -4.96
CA ASN A 93 13.59 -8.54 -4.57
C ASN A 93 14.13 -7.95 -3.25
N HIS A 94 13.53 -6.88 -2.74
CA HIS A 94 13.86 -6.32 -1.42
C HIS A 94 13.17 -7.06 -0.25
N PHE A 95 12.29 -8.03 -0.55
CA PHE A 95 11.50 -8.74 0.45
C PHE A 95 11.81 -10.24 0.45
N ASN A 96 11.88 -10.81 1.65
CA ASN A 96 11.99 -12.26 1.83
C ASN A 96 10.59 -12.85 1.96
N PHE A 97 10.14 -13.51 0.90
CA PHE A 97 8.89 -14.27 0.93
C PHE A 97 9.16 -15.65 1.54
N SER A 98 8.35 -16.02 2.53
CA SER A 98 8.39 -17.38 3.11
C SER A 98 8.11 -18.48 2.09
N ASN A 99 7.53 -18.12 0.95
CA ASN A 99 7.15 -19.03 -0.11
C ASN A 99 7.69 -18.54 -1.46
N LYS A 100 8.61 -19.30 -2.05
CA LYS A 100 9.28 -18.93 -3.31
C LYS A 100 8.36 -19.07 -4.53
N ASP A 101 7.31 -19.89 -4.43
CA ASP A 101 6.39 -20.19 -5.54
C ASP A 101 5.14 -19.28 -5.54
N LEU A 102 5.13 -18.26 -4.69
CA LEU A 102 4.01 -17.32 -4.63
C LEU A 102 3.92 -16.54 -5.95
N PRO A 103 2.76 -16.52 -6.63
CA PRO A 103 2.55 -15.72 -7.83
C PRO A 103 2.95 -14.27 -7.64
N LEU A 104 3.54 -13.65 -8.67
CA LEU A 104 4.07 -12.29 -8.59
C LEU A 104 3.03 -11.27 -8.09
N LYS A 105 1.77 -11.36 -8.55
CA LYS A 105 0.72 -10.45 -8.08
C LYS A 105 0.55 -10.52 -6.56
N LEU A 106 0.55 -11.72 -5.98
CA LEU A 106 0.44 -11.93 -4.53
C LEU A 106 1.71 -11.48 -3.79
N ARG A 107 2.90 -11.71 -4.35
CA ARG A 107 4.15 -11.15 -3.82
C ARG A 107 4.12 -9.63 -3.78
N LEU A 108 3.57 -8.99 -4.82
CA LEU A 108 3.48 -7.55 -4.90
C LEU A 108 2.49 -6.99 -3.87
N ILE A 109 1.30 -7.59 -3.75
CA ILE A 109 0.30 -7.28 -2.70
C ILE A 109 0.91 -7.40 -1.30
N GLN A 110 1.69 -8.45 -1.04
CA GLN A 110 2.39 -8.61 0.23
C GLN A 110 3.45 -7.52 0.46
N SER A 111 4.28 -7.25 -0.55
CA SER A 111 5.35 -6.25 -0.46
C SER A 111 4.82 -4.83 -0.30
N MET A 112 3.62 -4.54 -0.80
CA MET A 112 2.93 -3.26 -0.62
C MET A 112 2.11 -3.21 0.69
N SER A 113 2.22 -4.22 1.56
CA SER A 113 1.53 -4.30 2.84
C SER A 113 0.00 -4.26 2.74
N PHE A 114 -0.60 -4.73 1.65
CA PHE A 114 -2.05 -4.83 1.57
C PHE A 114 -2.61 -5.93 2.46
N THR A 115 -1.83 -6.98 2.70
CA THR A 115 -2.29 -8.13 3.46
C THR A 115 -1.11 -8.85 4.14
N PRO A 116 -1.32 -9.45 5.33
CA PRO A 116 -0.29 -10.19 6.02
C PRO A 116 0.03 -11.53 5.34
N SER A 117 1.25 -12.02 5.52
CA SER A 117 1.75 -13.28 4.93
C SER A 117 0.92 -14.52 5.29
N GLY A 118 0.35 -14.56 6.49
CA GLY A 118 -0.53 -15.64 6.94
C GLY A 118 -1.78 -15.77 6.08
N LEU A 119 -2.43 -14.64 5.73
CA LEU A 119 -3.63 -14.65 4.91
C LEU A 119 -3.34 -15.10 3.48
N LEU A 120 -2.19 -14.71 2.92
CA LEU A 120 -1.75 -15.14 1.58
C LEU A 120 -1.48 -16.65 1.50
N SER A 121 -0.99 -17.24 2.59
CA SER A 121 -0.77 -18.68 2.64
C SER A 121 -2.09 -19.44 2.50
N ASN A 122 -3.16 -18.94 3.14
CA ASN A 122 -4.51 -19.50 3.03
C ASN A 122 -5.09 -19.30 1.61
N ILE A 123 -4.90 -18.12 1.02
CA ILE A 123 -5.35 -17.81 -0.35
C ILE A 123 -4.69 -18.72 -1.37
N ARG A 124 -3.38 -18.99 -1.22
CA ARG A 124 -2.67 -19.94 -2.09
C ARG A 124 -3.25 -21.34 -1.97
N ASN A 125 -3.51 -21.81 -0.74
CA ASN A 125 -4.08 -23.14 -0.53
C ASN A 125 -5.47 -23.25 -1.18
N LEU A 126 -6.30 -22.20 -1.06
CA LEU A 126 -7.57 -22.08 -1.76
C LEU A 126 -7.40 -22.18 -3.29
N ARG A 127 -6.41 -21.50 -3.86
CA ARG A 127 -6.07 -21.58 -5.30
C ARG A 127 -5.68 -22.99 -5.71
N ASN A 128 -4.81 -23.64 -4.97
CA ASN A 128 -4.34 -24.98 -5.32
C ASN A 128 -5.44 -26.06 -5.26
N LYS A 129 -6.42 -25.92 -4.35
CA LYS A 129 -7.47 -26.93 -4.14
C LYS A 129 -8.31 -27.23 -5.40
N LEU A 130 -8.80 -26.21 -6.12
CA LEU A 130 -9.58 -26.48 -7.36
C LEU A 130 -8.71 -26.92 -8.55
N GLU A 131 -7.43 -26.54 -8.58
CA GLU A 131 -6.56 -26.75 -9.75
C GLU A 131 -5.97 -28.17 -9.80
N HIS A 132 -5.83 -28.82 -8.65
CA HIS A 132 -5.06 -30.06 -8.55
C HIS A 132 -5.82 -31.29 -8.09
N TYR A 133 -7.03 -31.15 -7.53
CA TYR A 133 -7.67 -32.28 -6.89
C TYR A 133 -8.86 -32.87 -7.66
N TYR A 134 -9.50 -32.13 -8.59
CA TYR A 134 -10.72 -32.59 -9.28
C TYR A 134 -11.77 -33.23 -8.34
N GLU A 135 -11.72 -32.86 -7.06
CA GLU A 135 -12.53 -33.40 -5.97
C GLU A 135 -13.62 -32.40 -5.64
N ILE A 136 -14.77 -32.93 -5.21
CA ILE A 136 -15.88 -32.11 -4.76
C ILE A 136 -15.50 -31.58 -3.37
N PRO A 137 -15.42 -30.25 -3.19
CA PRO A 137 -15.05 -29.70 -1.90
C PRO A 137 -16.16 -29.94 -0.88
N SER A 138 -15.78 -30.13 0.38
CA SER A 138 -16.75 -30.22 1.47
C SER A 138 -17.40 -28.86 1.75
N GLU A 139 -18.62 -28.86 2.31
CA GLU A 139 -19.30 -27.62 2.72
C GLU A 139 -18.43 -26.74 3.62
N ARG A 140 -17.64 -27.35 4.53
CA ARG A 140 -16.74 -26.62 5.41
C ARG A 140 -15.65 -25.89 4.64
N GLU A 141 -15.03 -26.55 3.67
CA GLU A 141 -13.99 -25.93 2.85
C GLU A 141 -14.52 -24.80 1.99
N VAL A 142 -15.76 -24.93 1.49
CA VAL A 142 -16.44 -23.87 0.73
C VAL A 142 -16.74 -22.68 1.63
N GLN A 143 -17.26 -22.92 2.84
CA GLN A 143 -17.51 -21.86 3.83
C GLN A 143 -16.21 -21.12 4.19
N ASP A 144 -15.14 -21.86 4.50
CA ASP A 144 -13.82 -21.29 4.82
C ASP A 144 -13.27 -20.45 3.65
N ALA A 145 -13.47 -20.90 2.41
CA ALA A 145 -13.07 -20.17 1.21
C ALA A 145 -13.83 -18.84 1.05
N ILE A 146 -15.14 -18.85 1.28
CA ILE A 146 -15.99 -17.65 1.22
C ILE A 146 -15.55 -16.66 2.28
N GLU A 147 -15.43 -17.08 3.54
CA GLU A 147 -15.02 -16.22 4.65
C GLU A 147 -13.63 -15.60 4.41
N LEU A 148 -12.69 -16.40 3.90
CA LEU A 148 -11.36 -15.94 3.52
C LEU A 148 -11.42 -14.86 2.42
N ALA A 149 -12.22 -15.09 1.36
CA ALA A 149 -12.37 -14.14 0.28
C ALA A 149 -13.01 -12.84 0.76
N GLU A 150 -14.02 -12.90 1.63
CA GLU A 150 -14.65 -11.71 2.21
C GLU A 150 -13.68 -10.91 3.08
N LEU A 151 -12.95 -11.59 3.97
CA LEU A 151 -11.94 -10.95 4.81
C LEU A 151 -10.88 -10.25 3.96
N PHE A 152 -10.41 -10.91 2.91
CA PHE A 152 -9.42 -10.34 1.99
C PHE A 152 -9.96 -9.12 1.24
N VAL A 153 -11.16 -9.21 0.67
CA VAL A 153 -11.82 -8.11 -0.05
C VAL A 153 -11.99 -6.88 0.86
N LEU A 154 -12.54 -7.08 2.06
CA LEU A 154 -12.77 -6.00 3.02
C LEU A 154 -11.45 -5.36 3.51
N SER A 155 -10.45 -6.19 3.82
CA SER A 155 -9.14 -5.73 4.27
C SER A 155 -8.45 -4.87 3.21
N MET A 156 -8.50 -5.28 1.94
CA MET A 156 -7.91 -4.54 0.83
C MET A 156 -8.66 -3.26 0.51
N GLU A 157 -10.00 -3.29 0.46
CA GLU A 157 -10.83 -2.12 0.18
C GLU A 157 -10.54 -0.98 1.16
N HIS A 158 -10.45 -1.31 2.45
CA HIS A 158 -10.06 -0.37 3.50
C HIS A 158 -8.70 0.28 3.19
N LYS A 159 -7.65 -0.51 2.89
CA LYS A 159 -6.33 0.04 2.57
C LYS A 159 -6.29 0.88 1.29
N ILE A 160 -7.02 0.49 0.25
CA ILE A 160 -7.10 1.26 -1.00
C ILE A 160 -7.73 2.64 -0.75
N SER A 161 -8.77 2.72 0.08
CA SER A 161 -9.45 4.01 0.37
C SER A 161 -8.59 5.04 1.11
N TYR A 162 -7.49 4.64 1.76
CA TYR A 162 -6.64 5.58 2.50
C TYR A 162 -5.62 6.31 1.62
N ILE A 163 -5.48 5.97 0.35
CA ILE A 163 -4.27 6.32 -0.40
C ILE A 163 -4.26 7.72 -1.02
N GLU A 164 -5.35 8.48 -0.91
CA GLU A 164 -5.33 9.92 -1.16
C GLU A 164 -4.44 10.68 -0.15
N ARG A 165 -3.96 9.99 0.89
CA ARG A 165 -2.98 10.49 1.86
C ARG A 165 -1.66 10.81 1.20
N GLY A 166 -1.37 12.11 1.14
CA GLY A 166 0.00 12.58 0.98
C GLY A 166 0.85 12.16 2.19
N LEU A 167 2.09 11.75 1.93
CA LEU A 167 3.11 11.43 2.92
C LEU A 167 4.08 12.60 3.04
N ILE A 168 4.34 13.08 4.25
CA ILE A 168 5.41 14.05 4.51
C ILE A 168 6.56 13.36 5.23
N ILE A 169 7.77 13.48 4.70
CA ILE A 169 9.01 13.03 5.35
C ILE A 169 9.82 14.26 5.73
N SER A 170 10.15 14.41 7.01
CA SER A 170 10.97 15.50 7.54
C SER A 170 11.92 15.01 8.63
N SER A 171 12.99 15.76 8.89
CA SER A 171 13.73 15.69 10.16
C SER A 171 12.92 16.31 11.32
N SER A 172 13.26 15.96 12.57
CA SER A 172 12.60 16.48 13.78
C SER A 172 13.03 17.91 14.15
N ASP A 173 13.39 18.75 13.18
CA ASP A 173 13.58 20.18 13.36
C ASP A 173 12.21 20.87 13.39
N PHE A 174 11.49 20.66 14.49
CA PHE A 174 10.34 21.50 14.81
C PHE A 174 10.83 22.95 14.90
N HIS A 175 10.44 23.79 13.95
CA HIS A 175 10.38 25.20 14.26
C HIS A 175 9.25 25.38 15.27
N GLN A 176 9.58 25.80 16.49
CA GLN A 176 8.59 26.43 17.36
C GLN A 176 8.00 27.61 16.57
N LEU A 177 6.75 27.48 16.13
CA LEU A 177 5.96 28.61 15.67
C LEU A 177 5.78 29.52 16.89
N THR A 178 6.55 30.60 16.95
CA THR A 178 6.39 31.65 17.97
C THR A 178 5.11 32.44 17.63
N GLY A 179 4.00 32.12 18.29
CA GLY A 179 2.72 32.79 18.07
C GLY A 179 1.76 32.59 19.25
N ASN A 180 0.89 33.58 19.51
CA ASN A 180 -0.03 33.61 20.66
C ASN A 180 -1.09 32.49 20.61
N GLU A 181 -1.69 32.18 21.75
CA GLU A 181 -2.67 31.10 21.97
C GLU A 181 -3.93 31.11 21.07
N LYS A 182 -4.18 32.19 20.31
CA LYS A 182 -5.26 32.24 19.30
C LYS A 182 -4.95 31.49 17.99
N ASP A 183 -3.71 31.06 17.78
CA ASP A 183 -3.28 30.32 16.56
C ASP A 183 -3.52 28.80 16.62
N ILE A 184 -4.10 28.26 17.70
CA ILE A 184 -4.20 26.80 17.91
C ILE A 184 -5.02 26.10 16.80
N SER A 185 -6.02 26.76 16.21
CA SER A 185 -6.79 26.23 15.07
C SER A 185 -6.03 26.29 13.74
N LEU A 186 -5.07 27.21 13.58
CA LEU A 186 -4.16 27.27 12.42
C LEU A 186 -2.99 26.29 12.58
N ARG A 187 -2.57 26.02 13.82
CA ARG A 187 -1.49 25.07 14.16
C ARG A 187 -1.82 23.63 13.79
N SER A 188 -3.08 23.21 13.90
CA SER A 188 -3.49 21.88 13.42
C SER A 188 -3.32 21.80 11.91
N ILE A 189 -3.82 22.77 11.15
CA ILE A 189 -3.73 22.82 9.68
C ILE A 189 -2.28 22.89 9.19
N ASP A 190 -1.41 23.66 9.84
CA ASP A 190 0.01 23.77 9.45
C ASP A 190 0.84 22.53 9.79
N TYR A 191 0.44 21.78 10.82
CA TYR A 191 1.00 20.46 11.14
C TYR A 191 0.66 19.44 10.05
N TYR A 192 -0.60 19.40 9.62
CA TYR A 192 -1.09 18.54 8.53
C TYR A 192 -0.48 18.90 7.17
N THR A 193 -0.32 20.19 6.87
CA THR A 193 0.37 20.63 5.64
C THR A 193 1.91 20.54 5.70
N GLY A 194 2.46 20.16 6.87
CA GLY A 194 3.89 20.07 7.15
C GLY A 194 4.63 21.41 7.05
N LYS A 195 3.93 22.55 7.04
CA LYS A 195 4.56 23.89 6.97
C LYS A 195 5.39 24.24 8.21
N THR A 196 5.17 23.50 9.30
CA THR A 196 5.98 23.54 10.53
C THR A 196 7.42 23.04 10.31
N TYR A 197 7.68 22.28 9.24
CA TYR A 197 9.01 21.74 8.92
C TYR A 197 9.71 22.58 7.87
N SER A 198 10.86 23.15 8.25
CA SER A 198 11.67 24.02 7.38
C SER A 198 12.12 23.30 6.11
N ASN A 199 12.50 22.02 6.25
CA ASN A 199 12.93 21.16 5.17
C ASN A 199 12.07 19.90 5.18
N ARG A 200 11.42 19.59 4.04
CA ARG A 200 10.50 18.47 3.97
C ARG A 200 10.38 17.93 2.57
N VAL A 201 9.97 16.67 2.49
CA VAL A 201 9.60 15.99 1.25
C VAL A 201 8.13 15.63 1.36
N HIS A 202 7.29 16.28 0.55
CA HIS A 202 5.88 15.96 0.44
C HIS A 202 5.67 15.04 -0.76
N ILE A 203 5.09 13.89 -0.54
CA ILE A 203 4.76 12.86 -1.52
C ILE A 203 3.25 12.81 -1.63
N SER A 204 2.69 12.90 -2.83
CA SER A 204 1.24 12.83 -3.05
C SER A 204 0.93 11.92 -4.23
N PHE A 205 -0.16 11.17 -4.15
CA PHE A 205 -0.67 10.37 -5.27
C PHE A 205 -1.75 11.15 -6.03
N ASP A 206 -1.63 11.26 -7.34
CA ASP A 206 -2.65 11.83 -8.23
C ASP A 206 -3.47 10.65 -8.80
N GLU A 207 -4.67 10.40 -8.25
CA GLU A 207 -5.49 9.25 -8.65
C GLU A 207 -5.89 9.29 -10.13
N ALA A 208 -6.16 10.48 -10.68
CA ALA A 208 -6.57 10.62 -12.07
C ALA A 208 -5.44 10.26 -13.04
N LYS A 209 -4.21 10.63 -12.69
CA LYS A 209 -3.01 10.33 -13.51
C LYS A 209 -2.31 9.04 -13.12
N LYS A 210 -2.65 8.45 -11.98
CA LYS A 210 -2.01 7.27 -11.40
C LYS A 210 -0.50 7.42 -11.19
N ILE A 211 -0.07 8.61 -10.77
CA ILE A 211 1.34 8.94 -10.54
C ILE A 211 1.58 9.45 -9.11
N PHE A 212 2.76 9.17 -8.57
CA PHE A 212 3.24 9.86 -7.38
C PHE A 212 3.99 11.14 -7.79
N THR A 213 3.85 12.18 -6.98
CA THR A 213 4.61 13.42 -7.10
C THR A 213 5.33 13.70 -5.80
N ILE A 214 6.63 13.97 -5.89
CA ILE A 214 7.49 14.39 -4.78
C ILE A 214 7.76 15.88 -4.92
N LYS A 215 7.43 16.64 -3.88
CA LYS A 215 7.73 18.07 -3.73
C LYS A 215 8.69 18.26 -2.56
N ALA A 216 9.92 18.65 -2.89
CA ALA A 216 10.95 18.93 -1.90
C ALA A 216 10.95 20.42 -1.54
N TYR A 217 11.01 20.70 -0.26
CA TYR A 217 11.06 22.05 0.28
C TYR A 217 12.34 22.23 1.10
N LYS A 218 12.94 23.41 0.98
CA LYS A 218 14.10 23.83 1.75
C LYS A 218 13.88 25.23 2.26
N ASN A 219 14.04 25.46 3.56
CA ASN A 219 13.68 26.72 4.23
C ASN A 219 12.27 27.21 3.82
N ASN A 220 11.28 26.33 3.83
CA ASN A 220 9.89 26.56 3.42
C ASN A 220 9.66 26.99 1.95
N ARG A 221 10.69 26.96 1.10
CA ARG A 221 10.55 27.24 -0.33
C ARG A 221 10.61 25.94 -1.12
N LYS A 222 9.71 25.79 -2.09
CA LYS A 222 9.73 24.66 -3.03
C LYS A 222 11.05 24.70 -3.79
N HIS A 223 11.81 23.63 -3.68
CA HIS A 223 13.13 23.51 -4.28
C HIS A 223 13.11 22.62 -5.52
N LYS A 224 12.38 21.49 -5.46
CA LYS A 224 12.35 20.50 -6.53
C LYS A 224 11.00 19.78 -6.57
N GLU A 225 10.57 19.39 -7.77
CA GLU A 225 9.40 18.55 -7.98
C GLU A 225 9.72 17.48 -9.00
N VAL A 226 9.32 16.24 -8.71
CA VAL A 226 9.48 15.11 -9.63
C VAL A 226 8.27 14.19 -9.52
N SER A 227 7.78 13.69 -10.65
CA SER A 227 6.67 12.72 -10.69
C SER A 227 7.10 11.43 -11.37
N PHE A 228 6.45 10.33 -11.02
CA PHE A 228 6.69 9.00 -11.60
C PHE A 228 5.49 8.07 -11.42
N ASP A 229 5.41 7.09 -12.30
CA ASP A 229 4.38 6.06 -12.35
C ASP A 229 4.91 4.70 -11.85
N SER A 230 4.16 3.63 -12.13
CA SER A 230 4.48 2.26 -11.77
C SER A 230 5.74 1.70 -12.45
N SER A 231 6.35 2.39 -13.41
CA SER A 231 7.65 2.01 -13.97
C SER A 231 8.83 2.27 -13.01
N ASN A 232 8.60 2.91 -11.86
CA ASN A 232 9.61 3.21 -10.86
C ASN A 232 9.38 2.44 -9.55
N LYS A 233 10.42 1.81 -8.98
CA LYS A 233 10.35 1.06 -7.71
C LYS A 233 9.81 1.88 -6.54
N LEU A 234 10.06 3.20 -6.55
CA LEU A 234 9.57 4.12 -5.53
C LEU A 234 8.04 4.17 -5.47
N HIS A 235 7.36 3.87 -6.58
CA HIS A 235 5.91 3.82 -6.64
C HIS A 235 5.36 2.78 -5.64
N TYR A 236 5.86 1.56 -5.72
CA TYR A 236 5.47 0.47 -4.81
C TYR A 236 5.92 0.73 -3.37
N CYS A 237 7.10 1.34 -3.20
CA CYS A 237 7.61 1.69 -1.87
C CYS A 237 6.74 2.72 -1.15
N PHE A 238 6.16 3.68 -1.87
CA PHE A 238 5.28 4.67 -1.28
C PHE A 238 3.91 4.09 -0.94
N ILE A 239 3.37 3.18 -1.76
CA ILE A 239 2.17 2.42 -1.42
C ILE A 239 2.39 1.62 -0.12
N ASN A 240 3.52 0.92 0.00
CA ASN A 240 3.91 0.21 1.23
C ASN A 240 3.92 1.13 2.46
N LEU A 241 4.58 2.28 2.35
CA LEU A 241 4.67 3.25 3.44
C LEU A 241 3.30 3.77 3.85
N ILE A 242 2.46 4.16 2.89
CA ILE A 242 1.11 4.68 3.17
C ILE A 242 0.25 3.61 3.86
N ASN A 243 0.36 2.35 3.44
CA ASN A 243 -0.38 1.24 4.03
C ASN A 243 0.05 0.84 5.45
N ASN A 244 1.17 1.38 5.92
CA ASN A 244 1.80 1.04 7.20
C ASN A 244 1.83 2.20 8.20
N LEU A 245 1.37 3.40 7.84
CA LEU A 245 1.47 4.61 8.68
C LEU A 245 0.87 4.47 10.08
N SER A 246 -0.08 3.55 10.26
CA SER A 246 -0.74 3.29 11.54
C SER A 246 0.06 2.41 12.51
N ASP A 247 1.20 1.87 12.08
CA ASP A 247 2.05 1.00 12.89
C ASP A 247 3.51 1.47 12.80
N ASP A 248 4.09 1.83 13.94
CA ASP A 248 5.44 2.38 14.02
C ASP A 248 6.52 1.39 13.54
N ILE A 249 6.33 0.09 13.82
CA ILE A 249 7.29 -0.96 13.47
C ILE A 249 7.25 -1.16 11.96
N ASP A 250 6.06 -1.27 11.37
CA ASP A 250 5.88 -1.45 9.94
C ASP A 250 6.27 -0.19 9.15
N THR A 251 6.02 1.00 9.69
CA THR A 251 6.49 2.27 9.11
C THR A 251 8.01 2.34 9.11
N LEU A 252 8.66 1.99 10.23
CA LEU A 252 10.12 1.92 10.32
C LEU A 252 10.72 0.95 9.28
N ASN A 253 10.09 -0.22 9.11
CA ASN A 253 10.51 -1.20 8.10
C ASN A 253 10.31 -0.69 6.67
N GLY A 254 9.22 0.04 6.41
CA GLY A 254 8.99 0.73 5.14
C GLY A 254 10.07 1.78 4.85
N ILE A 255 10.47 2.58 5.84
CA ILE A 255 11.52 3.60 5.69
C ILE A 255 12.89 2.94 5.46
N LYS A 256 13.21 1.86 6.16
CA LYS A 256 14.43 1.06 5.89
C LYS A 256 14.46 0.58 4.44
N THR A 257 13.33 0.07 3.95
CA THR A 257 13.19 -0.41 2.56
C THR A 257 13.41 0.73 1.56
N LEU A 258 12.78 1.89 1.79
CA LEU A 258 12.96 3.11 0.99
C LEU A 258 14.44 3.51 0.91
N LEU A 259 15.13 3.57 2.06
CA LEU A 259 16.53 3.97 2.14
C LEU A 259 17.45 2.99 1.42
N LYS A 260 17.14 1.69 1.47
CA LYS A 260 17.82 0.66 0.68
C LYS A 260 17.62 0.87 -0.83
N ILE A 261 16.39 1.12 -1.27
CA ILE A 261 16.06 1.33 -2.69
C ILE A 261 16.81 2.54 -3.26
N ILE A 262 16.94 3.62 -2.48
CA ILE A 262 17.67 4.82 -2.90
C ILE A 262 19.17 4.75 -2.62
N ASN A 263 19.68 3.62 -2.12
CA ASN A 263 21.09 3.42 -1.74
C ASN A 263 21.61 4.50 -0.77
N HIS A 264 20.80 4.87 0.22
CA HIS A 264 21.22 5.83 1.25
C HIS A 264 22.34 5.20 2.12
N PRO A 265 23.44 5.91 2.42
CA PRO A 265 24.56 5.39 3.24
C PRO A 265 24.23 5.20 4.73
N ILE A 266 22.96 5.44 5.08
CA ILE A 266 22.25 5.10 6.31
C ILE A 266 22.53 3.75 6.98
N PRO A 267 23.27 3.56 8.09
CA PRO A 267 23.21 2.26 8.77
C PRO A 267 21.79 1.99 9.26
N GLU A 268 21.23 0.80 8.99
CA GLU A 268 19.83 0.50 9.32
C GLU A 268 19.52 0.62 10.82
N SER A 269 20.52 0.34 11.67
CA SER A 269 20.45 0.46 13.12
C SER A 269 20.35 1.91 13.62
N SER A 270 20.64 2.89 12.76
CA SER A 270 20.60 4.32 13.07
C SER A 270 19.29 5.01 12.66
N ILE A 271 18.42 4.33 11.92
CA ILE A 271 17.14 4.89 11.45
C ILE A 271 16.15 4.94 12.61
N ARG A 272 15.46 6.07 12.77
CA ARG A 272 14.36 6.24 13.74
C ARG A 272 13.17 6.89 13.04
N VAL A 273 11.98 6.48 13.45
CA VAL A 273 10.70 7.02 12.96
C VAL A 273 9.86 7.39 14.18
N ASN A 274 9.34 8.61 14.18
CA ASN A 274 8.25 9.02 15.05
C ASN A 274 7.02 9.19 14.15
N SER A 275 6.09 8.24 14.22
CA SER A 275 4.78 8.36 13.56
C SER A 275 3.89 9.21 14.45
N TYR A 276 3.26 10.23 13.88
CA TYR A 276 2.18 10.93 14.55
C TYR A 276 0.91 10.61 13.79
N LEU A 277 0.10 9.73 14.38
CA LEU A 277 -1.25 9.48 13.92
C LEU A 277 -2.14 10.62 14.44
N SER A 278 -2.88 11.22 13.51
CA SER A 278 -4.02 12.09 13.80
C SER A 278 -5.31 11.30 13.87
#